data_AF-A0A957VKX8-F1
#
_entry.id   AF-A0A957VKX8-F1
#
_cell.length_a   1.000
_cell.length_b   1.000
_cell.length_c   1.000
_cell.angle_alpha   90.00
_cell.angle_beta   90.00
_cell.angle_gamma   90.00
#
_symmetry.space_group_name_H-M   'P 1'
#
loop_
_entity.id
_entity.type
_entity.pdbx_description
1 polymer ?
#
loop_
_entity_poly.entity_id
_entity_poly.type
_entity_poly.pdbx_seq_one_letter_code
_entity_poly.pdbx_strand_id
1 'polypeptide(L)'
;RNRDAALPVRGIYVNPMSLVQASKLPLATFARYCADTRAYVPEAAWQEAADDLLGPELAAHLAVFAEAVTISPLTPEEPPAMAALVAPFYENRLPYTPNPAPDHLRAGVVRMRTAQRALMAAVAGNPIVADMEPWLRDYGRWIDLLEAASRYVDARMVYQTDAGVSSATAHLALEEIRAGLKEAVDFRTSTCGYVIPNFLQRILRLTRDV
;
A
#
# COMPACT_ATOMS: atom_id res chain seq x y z
N ARG A 1 -2.62 -8.39 17.01
CA ARG A 1 -3.96 -7.89 17.41
C ARG A 1 -4.87 -9.08 17.76
N ASN A 2 -5.95 -8.83 18.52
CA ASN A 2 -7.09 -9.73 18.72
C ASN A 2 -6.81 -11.06 19.46
N ARG A 3 -5.89 -11.08 20.43
CA ARG A 3 -5.78 -12.20 21.40
C ARG A 3 -6.06 -11.66 22.78
N ASP A 4 -6.82 -12.41 23.56
CA ASP A 4 -7.15 -12.04 24.93
C ASP A 4 -5.89 -11.93 25.79
N ALA A 5 -5.90 -10.99 26.73
CA ALA A 5 -4.81 -10.83 27.69
C ALA A 5 -4.70 -12.03 28.66
N ALA A 6 -5.73 -12.89 28.74
CA ALA A 6 -5.79 -14.04 29.63
C ALA A 6 -6.29 -15.29 28.90
N LEU A 7 -5.49 -15.81 27.96
CA LEU A 7 -5.81 -17.07 27.30
C LEU A 7 -5.68 -18.25 28.29
N PRO A 8 -6.71 -19.12 28.42
CA PRO A 8 -6.67 -20.27 29.31
C PRO A 8 -5.89 -21.44 28.68
N VAL A 9 -4.64 -21.19 28.29
CA VAL A 9 -3.76 -22.15 27.60
C VAL A 9 -2.41 -22.24 28.29
N ARG A 10 -1.77 -23.41 28.21
CA ARG A 10 -0.43 -23.65 28.80
C ARG A 10 0.72 -23.33 27.84
N GLY A 11 0.42 -23.18 26.55
CA GLY A 11 1.40 -22.87 25.53
C GLY A 11 0.72 -22.58 24.19
N ILE A 12 1.42 -21.85 23.33
CA ILE A 12 0.96 -21.46 22.00
C ILE A 12 2.12 -21.68 21.03
N TYR A 13 1.85 -22.45 19.98
CA TYR A 13 2.76 -22.60 18.85
C TYR A 13 2.21 -21.79 17.68
N VAL A 14 3.07 -21.00 17.06
CA VAL A 14 2.73 -20.19 15.89
C VAL A 14 3.30 -20.85 14.64
N ASN A 15 2.50 -20.94 13.58
CA ASN A 15 2.92 -21.43 12.29
C ASN A 15 3.43 -20.24 11.44
N PRO A 16 4.76 -20.09 11.25
CA PRO A 16 5.31 -18.97 10.47
C PRO A 16 5.07 -19.17 8.97
N MET A 17 5.41 -18.14 8.19
CA MET A 17 5.44 -18.25 6.73
C MET A 17 6.64 -19.09 6.29
N SER A 18 6.61 -19.62 5.06
CA SER A 18 7.80 -20.20 4.41
C SER A 18 8.93 -19.18 4.20
N LEU A 19 8.61 -17.89 4.27
CA LEU A 19 9.53 -16.77 4.26
C LEU A 19 10.16 -16.61 5.65
N VAL A 20 11.30 -17.27 5.85
CA VAL A 20 11.92 -17.42 7.18
C VAL A 20 12.35 -16.07 7.77
N GLN A 21 12.94 -15.19 6.97
CA GLN A 21 13.46 -13.91 7.45
C GLN A 21 12.30 -12.95 7.70
N ALA A 22 11.35 -12.84 6.78
CA ALA A 22 10.16 -12.00 6.98
C ALA A 22 9.32 -12.46 8.17
N SER A 23 9.28 -13.76 8.48
CA SER A 23 8.56 -14.29 9.65
C SER A 23 9.12 -13.81 10.98
N LYS A 24 10.38 -13.35 11.06
CA LYS A 24 10.95 -12.83 12.31
C LYS A 24 10.18 -11.65 12.87
N LEU A 25 9.64 -10.79 12.01
CA LEU A 25 8.88 -9.61 12.42
C LEU A 25 7.62 -9.98 13.23
N PRO A 26 6.65 -10.75 12.69
CA PRO A 26 5.49 -11.17 13.48
C PRO A 26 5.88 -12.08 14.65
N LEU A 27 6.92 -12.92 14.52
CA LEU A 27 7.39 -13.76 15.63
C LEU A 27 7.95 -12.95 16.80
N ALA A 28 8.66 -11.85 16.53
CA ALA A 28 9.13 -10.93 17.57
C ALA A 28 7.95 -10.27 18.30
N THR A 29 6.93 -9.80 17.57
CA THR A 29 5.71 -9.28 18.21
C THR A 29 4.99 -10.33 19.06
N PHE A 30 4.95 -11.57 18.58
CA PHE A 30 4.37 -12.68 19.32
C PHE A 30 5.16 -13.03 20.58
N ALA A 31 6.50 -12.96 20.53
CA ALA A 31 7.34 -13.11 21.71
C ALA A 31 7.06 -12.02 22.76
N ARG A 32 6.86 -10.77 22.33
CA ARG A 32 6.46 -9.66 23.24
C ARG A 32 5.09 -9.93 23.86
N TYR A 33 4.12 -10.41 23.08
CA TYR A 33 2.80 -10.81 23.60
C TYR A 33 2.92 -11.91 24.66
N CYS A 34 3.72 -12.96 24.43
CA CYS A 34 3.90 -14.06 25.39
C CYS A 34 4.64 -13.65 26.67
N ALA A 35 5.50 -12.61 26.59
CA ALA A 35 6.24 -12.12 27.75
C ALA A 35 5.34 -11.34 28.73
N ASP A 36 4.46 -10.49 28.22
CA ASP A 36 3.44 -9.79 29.02
C ASP A 36 2.19 -9.52 28.18
N THR A 37 1.20 -10.42 28.30
CA THR A 37 -0.05 -10.34 27.55
C THR A 37 -0.92 -9.15 27.94
N ARG A 38 -0.75 -8.61 29.16
CA ARG A 38 -1.56 -7.49 29.68
C ARG A 38 -1.03 -6.14 29.24
N ALA A 39 0.29 -6.01 29.18
CA ALA A 39 0.95 -4.79 28.70
C ALA A 39 1.15 -4.77 27.17
N TYR A 40 0.78 -5.85 26.46
CA TYR A 40 1.03 -5.96 25.02
C TYR A 40 0.23 -4.94 24.19
N VAL A 41 0.96 -4.03 23.55
CA VAL A 41 0.45 -3.10 22.55
C VAL A 41 0.97 -3.51 21.17
N PRO A 42 0.11 -4.02 20.25
CA PRO A 42 0.56 -4.58 18.98
C PRO A 42 1.37 -3.63 18.11
N GLU A 43 0.96 -2.37 18.03
CA GLU A 43 1.58 -1.34 17.20
C GLU A 43 2.98 -0.99 17.72
N ALA A 44 3.12 -0.83 19.05
CA ALA A 44 4.40 -0.57 19.69
C ALA A 44 5.35 -1.77 19.52
N ALA A 45 4.87 -2.99 19.77
CA ALA A 45 5.68 -4.20 19.63
C ALA A 45 6.12 -4.44 18.18
N TRP A 46 5.28 -4.08 17.19
CA TRP A 46 5.64 -4.16 15.78
C TRP A 46 6.73 -3.15 15.42
N GLN A 47 6.59 -1.90 15.89
CA GLN A 47 7.60 -0.87 15.63
C GLN A 47 8.94 -1.22 16.27
N GLU A 48 8.94 -1.63 17.55
CA GLU A 48 10.15 -2.09 18.24
C GLU A 48 10.83 -3.25 17.49
N ALA A 49 10.04 -4.25 17.05
CA ALA A 49 10.58 -5.36 16.29
C ALA A 49 11.16 -4.93 14.93
N ALA A 50 10.52 -3.97 14.26
CA ALA A 50 11.04 -3.44 12.99
C ALA A 50 12.34 -2.66 13.20
N ASP A 51 12.41 -1.82 14.23
CA ASP A 51 13.60 -1.05 14.59
C ASP A 51 14.78 -1.97 14.96
N ASP A 52 14.53 -3.01 15.75
CA ASP A 52 15.56 -3.99 16.16
C ASP A 52 16.08 -4.81 14.97
N LEU A 53 15.20 -5.19 14.04
CA LEU A 53 15.54 -6.08 12.94
C LEU A 53 16.13 -5.37 11.71
N LEU A 54 15.74 -4.11 11.47
CA LEU A 54 16.06 -3.37 10.24
C LEU A 54 16.80 -2.06 10.50
N GLY A 55 16.83 -1.58 11.74
CA GLY A 55 17.22 -0.22 12.08
C GLY A 55 16.09 0.79 11.82
N PRO A 56 16.07 1.91 12.56
CA PRO A 56 14.92 2.84 12.59
C PRO A 56 14.62 3.50 11.24
N GLU A 57 15.64 3.76 10.41
CA GLU A 57 15.47 4.37 9.09
C GLU A 57 14.69 3.45 8.13
N LEU A 58 15.14 2.19 8.01
CA LEU A 58 14.50 1.24 7.12
C LEU A 58 13.16 0.76 7.69
N ALA A 59 13.01 0.71 9.01
CA ALA A 59 11.76 0.43 9.70
C ALA A 59 10.68 1.49 9.39
N ALA A 60 11.02 2.77 9.31
CA ALA A 60 10.08 3.82 8.92
C ALA A 60 9.55 3.62 7.48
N HIS A 61 10.41 3.20 6.55
CA HIS A 61 9.99 2.84 5.20
C HIS A 61 9.15 1.57 5.17
N LEU A 62 9.51 0.58 5.98
CA LEU A 62 8.70 -0.63 6.15
C LEU A 62 7.30 -0.30 6.68
N ALA A 63 7.15 0.65 7.61
CA ALA A 63 5.85 1.06 8.14
C ALA A 63 4.93 1.59 7.04
N VAL A 64 5.45 2.41 6.12
CA VAL A 64 4.70 2.89 4.95
C VAL A 64 4.31 1.74 4.02
N PHE A 65 5.21 0.79 3.78
CA PHE A 65 4.89 -0.36 2.94
C PHE A 65 3.86 -1.30 3.62
N ALA A 66 3.95 -1.48 4.94
CA ALA A 66 3.04 -2.30 5.73
C ALA A 66 1.58 -1.84 5.64
N GLU A 67 1.34 -0.54 5.43
CA GLU A 67 0.01 0.03 5.14
C GLU A 67 -0.67 -0.61 3.91
N ALA A 68 0.10 -1.17 2.97
CA ALA A 68 -0.40 -1.78 1.73
C ALA A 68 -0.48 -3.31 1.78
N VAL A 69 -0.02 -3.96 2.86
CA VAL A 69 0.03 -5.43 2.99
C VAL A 69 -0.64 -5.91 4.29
N THR A 70 -1.74 -5.27 4.66
CA THR A 70 -2.45 -5.57 5.92
C THR A 70 -3.32 -6.82 5.88
N ILE A 71 -3.69 -7.29 4.69
CA ILE A 71 -4.64 -8.41 4.51
C ILE A 71 -4.07 -9.69 5.12
N SER A 72 -4.78 -10.25 6.09
CA SER A 72 -4.45 -11.51 6.74
C SER A 72 -5.69 -12.09 7.43
N PRO A 73 -5.66 -13.32 7.95
CA PRO A 73 -6.75 -13.84 8.78
C PRO A 73 -7.08 -12.96 10.01
N LEU A 74 -6.19 -12.05 10.41
CA LEU A 74 -6.40 -11.13 11.54
C LEU A 74 -7.02 -9.80 11.15
N THR A 75 -6.90 -9.44 9.87
CA THR A 75 -7.38 -8.20 9.26
C THR A 75 -7.80 -8.57 7.84
N PRO A 76 -8.98 -9.20 7.67
CA PRO A 76 -9.44 -9.65 6.36
C PRO A 76 -9.89 -8.49 5.46
N GLU A 77 -10.07 -7.29 6.02
CA GLU A 77 -10.53 -6.12 5.30
C GLU A 77 -9.48 -5.55 4.34
N GLU A 78 -9.96 -4.83 3.33
CA GLU A 78 -9.12 -4.06 2.42
C GLU A 78 -8.19 -3.08 3.15
N PRO A 79 -6.97 -2.81 2.65
CA PRO A 79 -6.02 -1.95 3.32
C PRO A 79 -6.58 -0.54 3.57
N PRO A 80 -6.80 -0.13 4.83
CA PRO A 80 -7.48 1.13 5.14
C PRO A 80 -6.74 2.37 4.60
N ALA A 81 -5.41 2.33 4.61
CA ALA A 81 -4.59 3.40 4.06
C ALA A 81 -4.74 3.54 2.54
N MET A 82 -4.92 2.44 1.81
CA MET A 82 -5.19 2.48 0.37
C MET A 82 -6.58 3.03 0.11
N ALA A 83 -7.59 2.66 0.93
CA ALA A 83 -8.93 3.22 0.82
C ALA A 83 -8.92 4.74 1.07
N ALA A 84 -8.23 5.19 2.13
CA ALA A 84 -8.07 6.60 2.45
C ALA A 84 -7.29 7.38 1.37
N LEU A 85 -6.34 6.74 0.68
CA LEU A 85 -5.59 7.35 -0.43
C LEU A 85 -6.52 7.76 -1.58
N VAL A 86 -7.53 6.95 -1.90
CA VAL A 86 -8.41 7.18 -3.05
C VAL A 86 -9.78 7.76 -2.65
N ALA A 87 -10.13 7.75 -1.37
CA ALA A 87 -11.42 8.23 -0.84
C ALA A 87 -11.84 9.63 -1.35
N PRO A 88 -10.95 10.64 -1.40
CA PRO A 88 -11.33 11.97 -1.90
C PRO A 88 -11.86 11.98 -3.34
N PHE A 89 -11.51 11.01 -4.18
CA PHE A 89 -12.06 10.89 -5.54
C PHE A 89 -13.51 10.38 -5.58
N TYR A 90 -13.97 9.70 -4.51
CA TYR A 90 -15.35 9.22 -4.41
C TYR A 90 -16.27 10.23 -3.73
N GLU A 91 -15.71 11.09 -2.87
CA GLU A 91 -16.45 12.03 -2.02
C GLU A 91 -16.71 13.38 -2.69
N ASN A 92 -15.88 13.78 -3.66
CA ASN A 92 -16.07 15.02 -4.40
C ASN A 92 -17.26 14.93 -5.37
N ARG A 93 -18.45 15.21 -4.83
CA ARG A 93 -19.73 15.23 -5.56
C ARG A 93 -20.23 16.64 -5.90
N LEU A 94 -19.58 17.69 -5.40
CA LEU A 94 -20.04 19.07 -5.55
C LEU A 94 -19.12 19.87 -6.49
N PRO A 95 -19.65 20.48 -7.57
CA PRO A 95 -18.86 21.12 -8.62
C PRO A 95 -18.16 22.43 -8.20
N TYR A 96 -18.39 22.96 -7.00
CA TYR A 96 -17.92 24.29 -6.57
C TYR A 96 -16.96 24.27 -5.37
N THR A 97 -16.60 23.09 -4.86
CA THR A 97 -15.57 22.97 -3.82
C THR A 97 -14.22 22.65 -4.46
N PRO A 98 -13.11 23.32 -4.05
CA PRO A 98 -11.77 22.90 -4.43
C PRO A 98 -11.61 21.41 -4.14
N ASN A 99 -11.20 20.64 -5.13
CA ASN A 99 -11.04 19.19 -5.01
C ASN A 99 -9.61 18.90 -4.53
N PRO A 100 -9.37 18.52 -3.26
CA PRO A 100 -8.04 18.21 -2.75
C PRO A 100 -7.52 16.83 -3.21
N ALA A 101 -8.35 16.04 -3.90
CA ALA A 101 -8.02 14.67 -4.27
C ALA A 101 -6.73 14.52 -5.11
N PRO A 102 -6.44 15.39 -6.11
CA PRO A 102 -5.21 15.28 -6.90
C PRO A 102 -3.96 15.45 -6.04
N ASP A 103 -3.93 16.47 -5.17
CA ASP A 103 -2.78 16.74 -4.31
C ASP A 103 -2.60 15.66 -3.24
N HIS A 104 -3.70 15.17 -2.67
CA HIS A 104 -3.70 14.06 -1.71
C HIS A 104 -3.13 12.77 -2.34
N LEU A 105 -3.59 12.42 -3.55
CA LEU A 105 -3.08 11.25 -4.26
C LEU A 105 -1.59 11.40 -4.60
N ARG A 106 -1.18 12.58 -5.10
CA ARG A 106 0.22 12.84 -5.43
C ARG A 106 1.13 12.72 -4.21
N ALA A 107 0.72 13.30 -3.07
CA ALA A 107 1.46 13.19 -1.82
C ALA A 107 1.57 11.73 -1.34
N GLY A 108 0.47 10.96 -1.43
CA GLY A 108 0.46 9.55 -1.11
C GLY A 108 1.40 8.74 -2.01
N VAL A 109 1.32 8.94 -3.32
CA VAL A 109 2.19 8.30 -4.31
C VAL A 109 3.67 8.58 -4.04
N VAL A 110 4.03 9.82 -3.73
CA VAL A 110 5.42 10.18 -3.38
C VAL A 110 5.88 9.45 -2.11
N ARG A 111 5.03 9.38 -1.08
CA ARG A 111 5.32 8.65 0.16
C ARG A 111 5.57 7.17 -0.11
N MET A 112 4.67 6.54 -0.85
CA MET A 112 4.75 5.13 -1.25
C MET A 112 6.00 4.85 -2.08
N ARG A 113 6.28 5.70 -3.09
CA ARG A 113 7.45 5.56 -3.97
C ARG A 113 8.76 5.68 -3.22
N THR A 114 8.83 6.61 -2.26
CA THR A 114 10.01 6.80 -1.42
C THR A 114 10.30 5.55 -0.61
N ALA A 115 9.28 5.03 0.08
CA ALA A 115 9.41 3.80 0.85
C ALA A 115 9.79 2.59 -0.04
N GLN A 116 9.11 2.44 -1.18
CA GLN A 116 9.38 1.35 -2.12
C GLN A 116 10.83 1.37 -2.62
N ARG A 117 11.36 2.53 -2.99
CA ARG A 117 12.75 2.66 -3.47
C ARG A 117 13.76 2.35 -2.37
N ALA A 118 13.55 2.86 -1.17
CA ALA A 118 14.43 2.59 -0.02
C ALA A 118 14.49 1.09 0.30
N LEU A 119 13.33 0.43 0.35
CA LEU A 119 13.25 -1.02 0.59
C LEU A 119 13.85 -1.82 -0.58
N MET A 120 13.55 -1.47 -1.83
CA MET A 120 14.14 -2.16 -2.98
C MET A 120 15.67 -2.04 -3.03
N ALA A 121 16.24 -0.89 -2.63
CA ALA A 121 17.69 -0.72 -2.55
C ALA A 121 18.33 -1.62 -1.47
N ALA A 122 17.58 -1.97 -0.41
CA ALA A 122 18.04 -2.83 0.67
C ALA A 122 17.94 -4.34 0.36
N VAL A 123 17.23 -4.75 -0.70
CA VAL A 123 16.98 -6.17 -1.03
C VAL A 123 18.26 -7.02 -1.07
N ALA A 124 19.33 -6.52 -1.70
CA ALA A 124 20.57 -7.29 -1.84
C ALA A 124 21.35 -7.46 -0.53
N GLY A 125 21.16 -6.57 0.45
CA GLY A 125 21.92 -6.53 1.70
C GLY A 125 21.11 -6.90 2.95
N ASN A 126 19.78 -7.01 2.84
CA ASN A 126 18.90 -7.27 3.97
C ASN A 126 17.99 -8.48 3.70
N PRO A 127 18.24 -9.64 4.35
CA PRO A 127 17.48 -10.86 4.11
C PRO A 127 15.98 -10.75 4.42
N ILE A 128 15.58 -9.91 5.38
CA ILE A 128 14.16 -9.69 5.71
C ILE A 128 13.47 -8.98 4.54
N VAL A 129 14.12 -7.96 3.99
CA VAL A 129 13.60 -7.23 2.83
C VAL A 129 13.65 -8.08 1.56
N ALA A 130 14.66 -8.93 1.41
CA ALA A 130 14.75 -9.89 0.31
C ALA A 130 13.54 -10.84 0.25
N ASP A 131 13.09 -11.36 1.39
CA ASP A 131 11.87 -12.19 1.47
C ASP A 131 10.61 -11.43 1.01
N MET A 132 10.60 -10.10 1.14
CA MET A 132 9.47 -9.23 0.76
C MET A 132 9.54 -8.76 -0.71
N GLU A 133 10.61 -9.08 -1.44
CA GLU A 133 10.88 -8.56 -2.78
C GLU A 133 9.70 -8.74 -3.76
N PRO A 134 9.01 -9.90 -3.85
CA PRO A 134 7.89 -10.05 -4.77
C PRO A 134 6.76 -9.03 -4.51
N TRP A 135 6.46 -8.75 -3.24
CA TRP A 135 5.45 -7.76 -2.86
C TRP A 135 5.94 -6.33 -3.16
N LEU A 136 7.22 -6.04 -2.95
CA LEU A 136 7.80 -4.71 -3.27
C LEU A 136 7.82 -4.43 -4.78
N ARG A 137 7.94 -5.47 -5.60
CA ARG A 137 7.83 -5.37 -7.07
C ARG A 137 6.40 -5.05 -7.49
N ASP A 138 5.42 -5.83 -7.02
CA ASP A 138 4.00 -5.56 -7.30
C ASP A 138 3.56 -4.20 -6.73
N TYR A 139 4.05 -3.81 -5.55
CA TYR A 139 3.87 -2.48 -4.96
C TYR A 139 4.37 -1.38 -5.88
N GLY A 140 5.60 -1.54 -6.41
CA GLY A 140 6.18 -0.62 -7.38
C GLY A 140 5.30 -0.45 -8.63
N ARG A 141 4.76 -1.56 -9.15
CA ARG A 141 3.84 -1.52 -10.29
C ARG A 141 2.54 -0.81 -9.98
N TRP A 142 1.94 -1.05 -8.80
CA TRP A 142 0.75 -0.30 -8.39
C TRP A 142 1.01 1.20 -8.27
N ILE A 143 2.18 1.60 -7.77
CA ILE A 143 2.56 3.01 -7.70
C ILE A 143 2.73 3.62 -9.11
N ASP A 144 3.31 2.88 -10.07
CA ASP A 144 3.41 3.33 -11.48
C ASP A 144 2.02 3.68 -12.05
N LEU A 145 1.02 2.85 -11.77
CA LEU A 145 -0.36 3.08 -12.22
C LEU A 145 -1.06 4.21 -11.49
N LEU A 146 -0.76 4.43 -10.20
CA LEU A 146 -1.26 5.59 -9.46
C LEU A 146 -0.62 6.90 -9.91
N GLU A 147 0.64 6.87 -10.35
CA GLU A 147 1.29 8.01 -11.01
C GLU A 147 0.61 8.32 -12.36
N ALA A 148 0.29 7.31 -13.16
CA ALA A 148 -0.49 7.48 -14.38
C ALA A 148 -1.88 8.07 -14.09
N ALA A 149 -2.58 7.56 -13.06
CA ALA A 149 -3.85 8.13 -12.61
C ALA A 149 -3.73 9.61 -12.20
N SER A 150 -2.65 9.98 -11.50
CA SER A 150 -2.38 11.37 -11.12
C SER A 150 -2.19 12.26 -12.36
N ARG A 151 -1.41 11.81 -13.35
CA ARG A 151 -1.23 12.52 -14.63
C ARG A 151 -2.54 12.70 -15.38
N TYR A 152 -3.39 11.68 -15.41
CA TYR A 152 -4.73 11.76 -16.04
C TYR A 152 -5.61 12.82 -15.36
N VAL A 153 -5.64 12.84 -14.03
CA VAL A 153 -6.44 13.79 -13.25
C VAL A 153 -5.95 15.22 -13.47
N ASP A 154 -4.63 15.43 -13.45
CA ASP A 154 -4.02 16.75 -13.70
C ASP A 154 -4.38 17.26 -15.09
N ALA A 155 -4.29 16.40 -16.11
CA ALA A 155 -4.73 16.75 -17.46
C ALA A 155 -6.22 17.14 -17.49
N ARG A 156 -7.11 16.37 -16.85
CA ARG A 156 -8.54 16.74 -16.79
C ARG A 156 -8.83 18.08 -16.09
N MET A 157 -8.02 18.47 -15.11
CA MET A 157 -8.16 19.77 -14.45
C MET A 157 -7.70 20.90 -15.38
N VAL A 158 -6.56 20.74 -16.06
CA VAL A 158 -6.06 21.71 -17.05
C VAL A 158 -7.03 21.85 -18.23
N TYR A 159 -7.76 20.78 -18.58
CA TYR A 159 -8.80 20.78 -19.60
C TYR A 159 -9.91 21.80 -19.39
N GLN A 160 -10.20 22.16 -18.14
CA GLN A 160 -11.17 23.20 -17.81
C GLN A 160 -10.63 24.61 -18.13
N THR A 161 -9.34 24.73 -18.49
CA THR A 161 -8.63 26.00 -18.69
C THR A 161 -7.91 26.14 -20.05
N ASP A 162 -7.41 25.07 -20.68
CA ASP A 162 -6.71 25.13 -21.98
C ASP A 162 -6.75 23.76 -22.73
N ALA A 163 -7.19 23.73 -23.99
CA ALA A 163 -7.80 22.53 -24.60
C ALA A 163 -6.86 21.59 -25.41
N GLY A 164 -5.65 22.02 -25.79
CA GLY A 164 -4.84 21.32 -26.79
C GLY A 164 -3.88 20.24 -26.26
N VAL A 165 -2.98 20.62 -25.34
CA VAL A 165 -1.89 19.74 -24.84
C VAL A 165 -2.39 18.68 -23.86
N SER A 166 -3.48 18.98 -23.17
CA SER A 166 -4.05 18.11 -22.14
C SER A 166 -4.60 16.76 -22.69
N SER A 167 -4.99 16.73 -23.97
CA SER A 167 -5.44 15.63 -24.87
C SER A 167 -4.59 14.41 -24.72
N ALA A 168 -3.40 14.57 -25.28
CA ALA A 168 -2.45 13.49 -25.43
C ALA A 168 -2.00 12.96 -24.08
N THR A 169 -1.76 13.83 -23.09
CA THR A 169 -1.36 13.41 -21.74
C THR A 169 -2.44 12.57 -21.05
N ALA A 170 -3.71 13.00 -21.12
CA ALA A 170 -4.82 12.23 -20.58
C ALA A 170 -4.96 10.87 -21.28
N HIS A 171 -4.85 10.85 -22.62
CA HIS A 171 -4.97 9.63 -23.41
C HIS A 171 -3.86 8.61 -23.09
N LEU A 172 -2.60 9.06 -23.07
CA LEU A 172 -1.45 8.20 -22.75
C LEU A 172 -1.56 7.61 -21.34
N ALA A 173 -1.95 8.42 -20.36
CA ALA A 173 -2.16 7.95 -18.99
C ALA A 173 -3.25 6.86 -18.90
N LEU A 174 -4.35 6.99 -19.66
CA LEU A 174 -5.40 5.96 -19.69
C LEU A 174 -4.94 4.67 -20.34
N GLU A 175 -4.12 4.74 -21.39
CA GLU A 175 -3.57 3.54 -22.03
C GLU A 175 -2.55 2.83 -21.13
N GLU A 176 -1.73 3.58 -20.39
CA GLU A 176 -0.86 3.03 -19.33
C GLU A 176 -1.68 2.30 -18.25
N ILE A 177 -2.75 2.94 -17.74
CA ILE A 177 -3.65 2.32 -16.76
C ILE A 177 -4.31 1.06 -17.34
N ARG A 178 -4.76 1.10 -18.60
CA ARG A 178 -5.41 -0.04 -19.27
C ARG A 178 -4.45 -1.20 -19.46
N ALA A 179 -3.22 -0.94 -19.92
CA ALA A 179 -2.20 -1.97 -20.09
C ALA A 179 -1.80 -2.56 -18.73
N GLY A 180 -1.51 -1.71 -17.75
CA GLY A 180 -1.13 -2.12 -16.41
C GLY A 180 -2.19 -2.94 -15.67
N LEU A 181 -3.48 -2.60 -15.81
CA LEU A 181 -4.56 -3.42 -15.23
C LEU A 181 -4.69 -4.79 -15.88
N LYS A 182 -4.31 -4.96 -17.16
CA LYS A 182 -4.25 -6.29 -17.80
C LYS A 182 -3.10 -7.10 -17.22
N GLU A 183 -1.92 -6.49 -17.09
CA GLU A 183 -0.75 -7.13 -16.49
C GLU A 183 -0.98 -7.49 -15.02
N ALA A 184 -1.73 -6.65 -14.28
CA ALA A 184 -2.03 -6.85 -12.87
C ALA A 184 -2.87 -8.10 -12.58
N VAL A 185 -3.52 -8.68 -13.59
CA VAL A 185 -4.21 -9.98 -13.46
C VAL A 185 -3.23 -11.09 -13.10
N ASP A 186 -1.96 -10.98 -13.52
CA ASP A 186 -0.92 -11.97 -13.28
C ASP A 186 -0.07 -11.66 -12.03
N PHE A 187 -0.42 -10.64 -11.24
CA PHE A 187 0.29 -10.32 -10.01
C PHE A 187 0.14 -11.47 -9.00
N ARG A 188 1.25 -11.76 -8.32
CA ARG A 188 1.35 -12.94 -7.45
C ARG A 188 1.05 -12.62 -5.99
N THR A 189 0.94 -11.34 -5.67
CA THR A 189 0.71 -10.86 -4.31
C THR A 189 -0.61 -10.09 -4.20
N SER A 190 -1.15 -10.03 -2.98
CA SER A 190 -2.32 -9.22 -2.64
C SER A 190 -1.96 -7.79 -2.22
N THR A 191 -0.77 -7.31 -2.60
CA THR A 191 -0.30 -5.96 -2.25
C THR A 191 -1.28 -4.90 -2.76
N CYS A 192 -1.59 -3.92 -1.90
CA CYS A 192 -2.60 -2.89 -2.11
C CYS A 192 -4.07 -3.37 -2.13
N GLY A 193 -4.32 -4.67 -1.93
CA GLY A 193 -5.66 -5.25 -1.99
C GLY A 193 -6.37 -5.02 -3.32
N TYR A 194 -7.70 -5.03 -3.31
CA TYR A 194 -8.52 -4.70 -4.47
C TYR A 194 -8.86 -3.21 -4.56
N VAL A 195 -8.50 -2.40 -3.56
CA VAL A 195 -8.78 -0.96 -3.55
C VAL A 195 -8.22 -0.26 -4.78
N ILE A 196 -6.92 -0.42 -5.04
CA ILE A 196 -6.23 0.27 -6.12
C ILE A 196 -6.71 -0.22 -7.51
N PRO A 197 -6.79 -1.54 -7.78
CA PRO A 197 -7.38 -2.03 -9.03
C PRO A 197 -8.79 -1.46 -9.30
N ASN A 198 -9.65 -1.44 -8.28
CA ASN A 198 -11.02 -0.96 -8.41
C ASN A 198 -11.08 0.55 -8.68
N PHE A 199 -10.22 1.33 -8.03
CA PHE A 199 -10.07 2.76 -8.29
C PHE A 199 -9.64 3.03 -9.74
N LEU A 200 -8.59 2.35 -10.21
CA LEU A 200 -8.09 2.50 -11.58
C LEU A 200 -9.12 2.05 -12.63
N GLN A 201 -9.84 0.95 -12.37
CA GLN A 201 -10.93 0.50 -13.23
C GLN A 201 -12.05 1.54 -13.32
N ARG A 202 -12.36 2.23 -12.21
CA ARG A 202 -13.35 3.31 -12.20
C ARG A 202 -12.91 4.49 -13.06
N ILE A 203 -11.64 4.89 -13.00
CA ILE A 203 -11.09 5.93 -13.88
C ILE A 203 -11.37 5.59 -15.36
N LEU A 204 -11.06 4.35 -15.78
CA LEU A 204 -11.30 3.90 -17.16
C LEU A 204 -12.78 3.85 -17.57
N ARG A 205 -13.70 3.68 -16.61
CA ARG A 205 -15.14 3.67 -16.88
C ARG A 205 -15.69 5.08 -17.03
N LEU A 206 -15.30 6.00 -16.15
CA LEU A 206 -15.73 7.40 -16.19
C LEU A 206 -15.32 8.12 -17.49
N THR A 207 -14.32 7.60 -18.21
CA THR A 207 -13.89 8.13 -19.51
C THR A 207 -14.67 7.63 -20.70
N ARG A 208 -15.51 6.59 -20.55
CA ARG A 208 -16.33 6.04 -21.65
C ARG A 208 -17.67 6.75 -21.82
N ASP A 209 -18.09 7.51 -20.82
CA ASP A 209 -19.39 8.20 -20.77
C ASP A 209 -19.27 9.69 -21.21
N VAL A 210 -18.17 10.07 -21.86
CA VAL A 210 -17.90 11.40 -22.45
C VAL A 210 -17.48 11.22 -23.90
#